data_AF-A0A957XVF4-F1
#
_entry.id   AF-A0A957XVF4-F1
#
_cell.length_a   1.000
_cell.length_b   1.000
_cell.length_c   1.000
_cell.angle_alpha   90.00
_cell.angle_beta   90.00
_cell.angle_gamma   90.00
#
_symmetry.space_group_name_H-M   'P 1'
#
loop_
_entity.id
_entity.type
_entity.pdbx_description
1 polymer ?
#
loop_
_entity_poly.entity_id
_entity_poly.type
_entity_poly.pdbx_seq_one_letter_code
_entity_poly.pdbx_strand_id
1 'polypeptide(L)'
;MARLTIAQLIRKAEIFVTNGALPEAQAVLSGVGYGPTELTNAQTLVNTVKAGHASTKELLAAQKSATKAEHQAQAAAAKEIVSLSEVARILFAEDEPTLTALGLQTQYETVVDPETGEETQQAVQPSESTAQRIIRWRQLVTNAPKLESDLLDMLIDAGWTTTRLSQANSLVEAYAAADTEQQDAIQNYQATSAQFKEDTTALRQWYQRARALSSVAIKDSDPGNQANLRELLGLDS
;
A
#
# COMPACT_ATOMS: atom_id res chain seq x y z
N MET A 1 -4.46 -26.94 -16.93
CA MET A 1 -5.48 -25.91 -17.22
C MET A 1 -4.88 -24.54 -16.93
N ALA A 2 -4.95 -23.60 -17.87
CA ALA A 2 -4.52 -22.23 -17.63
C ALA A 2 -5.38 -21.59 -16.51
N ARG A 3 -4.75 -20.80 -15.64
CA ARG A 3 -5.44 -20.13 -14.53
C ARG A 3 -6.27 -18.97 -15.09
N LEU A 4 -7.59 -18.99 -14.88
CA LEU A 4 -8.47 -17.90 -15.30
C LEU A 4 -8.02 -16.58 -14.66
N THR A 5 -8.00 -15.51 -15.45
CA THR A 5 -7.92 -14.15 -14.89
C THR A 5 -9.15 -13.86 -14.04
N ILE A 6 -9.09 -12.85 -13.18
CA ILE A 6 -10.22 -12.46 -12.33
C ILE A 6 -11.44 -12.10 -13.19
N ALA A 7 -11.25 -11.31 -14.25
CA ALA A 7 -12.32 -10.94 -15.17
C ALA A 7 -12.93 -12.16 -15.87
N GLN A 8 -12.11 -13.14 -16.29
CA GLN A 8 -12.59 -14.39 -16.88
C GLN A 8 -13.36 -15.25 -15.87
N LEU A 9 -12.89 -15.33 -14.61
CA LEU A 9 -13.57 -16.06 -13.56
C LEU A 9 -14.95 -15.45 -13.26
N ILE A 10 -15.03 -14.13 -13.05
CA ILE A 10 -16.30 -13.42 -12.84
C ILE A 10 -17.23 -13.70 -14.02
N ARG A 11 -16.77 -13.51 -15.26
CA ARG A 11 -17.60 -13.69 -16.44
C ARG A 11 -18.13 -15.11 -16.58
N LYS A 12 -17.30 -16.12 -16.36
CA LYS A 12 -17.71 -17.53 -16.45
C LYS A 12 -18.66 -17.93 -15.32
N ALA A 13 -18.43 -17.44 -14.10
CA ALA A 13 -19.36 -17.66 -12.99
C ALA A 13 -20.72 -16.99 -13.27
N GLU A 14 -20.73 -15.78 -13.82
CA GLU A 14 -21.96 -15.09 -14.21
C GLU A 14 -22.77 -15.83 -15.26
N ILE A 15 -22.10 -16.30 -16.31
CA ILE A 15 -22.74 -17.10 -17.36
C ILE A 15 -23.36 -18.35 -16.72
N PHE A 16 -22.61 -19.05 -15.89
CA PHE A 16 -23.10 -20.25 -15.21
C PHE A 16 -24.32 -19.95 -14.33
N VAL A 17 -24.28 -18.89 -13.51
CA VAL A 17 -25.40 -18.52 -12.63
C VAL A 17 -26.63 -18.11 -13.43
N THR A 18 -26.44 -17.24 -14.43
CA THR A 18 -27.54 -16.72 -15.27
C THR A 18 -28.21 -17.84 -16.05
N ASN A 19 -27.42 -18.70 -16.69
CA ASN A 19 -27.93 -19.75 -17.54
C ASN A 19 -28.39 -20.97 -16.72
N GLY A 20 -27.79 -21.20 -15.55
CA GLY A 20 -28.22 -22.22 -14.59
C GLY A 20 -29.62 -21.98 -14.04
N ALA A 21 -30.08 -20.73 -14.01
CA ALA A 21 -31.43 -20.36 -13.60
C ALA A 21 -32.51 -20.62 -14.66
N LEU A 22 -32.13 -20.97 -15.90
CA LEU A 22 -33.08 -21.35 -16.95
C LEU A 22 -33.74 -22.69 -16.60
N PRO A 23 -35.04 -22.89 -16.90
CA PRO A 23 -35.77 -24.10 -16.47
C PRO A 23 -35.11 -25.42 -16.87
N GLU A 24 -34.57 -25.49 -18.08
CA GLU A 24 -33.87 -26.66 -18.63
C GLU A 24 -32.56 -26.98 -17.90
N ALA A 25 -31.78 -25.97 -17.54
CA ALA A 25 -30.57 -26.14 -16.74
C ALA A 25 -30.91 -26.45 -15.28
N GLN A 26 -31.92 -25.78 -14.71
CA GLN A 26 -32.32 -25.93 -13.33
C GLN A 26 -32.80 -27.36 -13.03
N ALA A 27 -33.49 -28.00 -13.98
CA ALA A 27 -33.93 -29.39 -13.86
C ALA A 27 -32.74 -30.35 -13.67
N VAL A 28 -31.62 -30.09 -14.35
CA VAL A 28 -30.39 -30.89 -14.27
C VAL A 28 -29.55 -30.52 -13.04
N LEU A 29 -29.38 -29.22 -12.78
CA LEU A 29 -28.53 -28.70 -11.71
C LEU A 29 -29.07 -28.97 -10.30
N SER A 30 -30.40 -28.97 -10.13
CA SER A 30 -31.00 -29.24 -8.81
C SER A 30 -30.68 -30.65 -8.32
N GLY A 31 -30.56 -31.63 -9.23
CA GLY A 31 -30.19 -33.01 -8.91
C GLY A 31 -28.77 -33.17 -8.35
N VAL A 32 -27.89 -32.19 -8.57
CA VAL A 32 -26.52 -32.17 -8.05
C VAL A 32 -26.28 -31.09 -6.99
N GLY A 33 -27.37 -30.59 -6.39
CA GLY A 33 -27.33 -29.64 -5.28
C GLY A 33 -27.17 -28.18 -5.69
N TYR A 34 -27.15 -27.85 -6.99
CA TYR A 34 -27.10 -26.48 -7.49
C TYR A 34 -28.52 -25.94 -7.77
N GLY A 35 -29.35 -26.01 -6.73
CA GLY A 35 -30.70 -25.46 -6.72
C GLY A 35 -30.74 -23.93 -6.75
N PRO A 36 -31.94 -23.31 -6.76
CA PRO A 36 -32.09 -21.85 -6.78
C PRO A 36 -31.34 -21.12 -5.64
N THR A 37 -31.29 -21.71 -4.45
CA THR A 37 -30.55 -21.18 -3.30
C THR A 37 -29.05 -21.09 -3.58
N GLU A 38 -28.45 -22.14 -4.14
CA GLU A 38 -27.01 -22.14 -4.46
C GLU A 38 -26.67 -21.16 -5.59
N LEU A 39 -27.55 -21.01 -6.59
CA LEU A 39 -27.38 -20.00 -7.64
C LEU A 39 -27.50 -18.58 -7.08
N THR A 40 -28.38 -18.36 -6.10
CA THR A 40 -28.50 -17.08 -5.39
C THR A 40 -27.24 -16.77 -4.58
N ASN A 41 -26.72 -17.74 -3.82
CA ASN A 41 -25.46 -17.62 -3.09
C ASN A 41 -24.29 -17.29 -4.03
N ALA A 42 -24.25 -17.95 -5.19
CA ALA A 42 -23.26 -17.70 -6.22
C ALA A 42 -23.36 -16.30 -6.84
N GLN A 43 -24.57 -15.81 -7.10
CA GLN A 43 -24.79 -14.44 -7.57
C GLN A 43 -24.27 -13.42 -6.56
N THR A 44 -24.48 -13.66 -5.27
CA THR A 44 -23.91 -12.83 -4.20
C THR A 44 -22.39 -12.85 -4.25
N LEU A 45 -21.74 -14.02 -4.36
CA LEU A 45 -20.29 -14.12 -4.49
C LEU A 45 -19.74 -13.38 -5.72
N VAL A 46 -20.41 -13.50 -6.87
CA VAL A 46 -20.05 -12.74 -8.09
C VAL A 46 -20.09 -11.23 -7.81
N ASN A 47 -21.18 -10.75 -7.21
CA ASN A 47 -21.37 -9.33 -6.93
C ASN A 47 -20.33 -8.82 -5.93
N THR A 48 -20.03 -9.59 -4.88
CA THR A 48 -18.98 -9.28 -3.90
C THR A 48 -17.61 -9.18 -4.57
N VAL A 49 -17.22 -10.16 -5.40
CA VAL A 49 -15.93 -10.13 -6.11
C VAL A 49 -15.86 -8.96 -7.10
N LYS A 50 -16.96 -8.60 -7.77
CA LYS A 50 -17.02 -7.40 -8.63
C LYS A 50 -16.77 -6.12 -7.84
N ALA A 51 -17.48 -5.95 -6.73
CA ALA A 51 -17.32 -4.79 -5.86
C ALA A 51 -15.89 -4.72 -5.29
N GLY A 52 -15.36 -5.85 -4.78
CA GLY A 52 -14.00 -5.95 -4.27
C GLY A 52 -12.93 -5.65 -5.33
N HIS A 53 -13.13 -6.09 -6.58
CA HIS A 53 -12.21 -5.78 -7.67
C HIS A 53 -12.19 -4.29 -8.01
N ALA A 54 -13.37 -3.64 -8.06
CA ALA A 54 -13.47 -2.21 -8.28
C ALA A 54 -12.81 -1.41 -7.14
N SER A 55 -13.16 -1.72 -5.89
CA SER A 55 -12.62 -1.05 -4.70
C SER A 55 -11.10 -1.22 -4.58
N THR A 56 -10.57 -2.43 -4.82
CA THR A 56 -9.12 -2.67 -4.80
C THR A 56 -8.39 -1.83 -5.84
N LYS A 57 -8.98 -1.63 -7.02
CA LYS A 57 -8.40 -0.80 -8.08
C LYS A 57 -8.36 0.69 -7.69
N GLU A 58 -9.44 1.19 -7.09
CA GLU A 58 -9.52 2.57 -6.59
C GLU A 58 -8.50 2.81 -5.46
N LEU A 59 -8.43 1.90 -4.49
CA LEU A 59 -7.48 2.02 -3.38
C LEU A 59 -6.02 1.89 -3.84
N LEU A 60 -5.73 1.06 -4.83
CA LEU A 60 -4.39 1.01 -5.43
C LEU A 60 -4.02 2.35 -6.10
N ALA A 61 -4.98 3.02 -6.75
CA ALA A 61 -4.74 4.33 -7.32
C ALA A 61 -4.51 5.39 -6.24
N ALA A 62 -5.29 5.36 -5.15
CA ALA A 62 -5.10 6.23 -3.99
C ALA A 62 -3.72 6.01 -3.34
N GLN A 63 -3.32 4.76 -3.08
CA GLN A 63 -2.01 4.41 -2.56
C GLN A 63 -0.87 4.96 -3.41
N LYS A 64 -0.97 4.84 -4.75
CA LYS A 64 0.03 5.39 -5.68
C LYS A 64 0.09 6.91 -5.62
N SER A 65 -1.07 7.56 -5.53
CA SER A 65 -1.14 9.02 -5.41
C SER A 65 -0.51 9.50 -4.10
N ALA A 66 -0.86 8.88 -2.98
CA ALA A 66 -0.31 9.21 -1.66
C ALA A 66 1.21 8.98 -1.60
N THR A 67 1.71 7.88 -2.18
CA THR A 67 3.16 7.62 -2.28
C THR A 67 3.88 8.69 -3.09
N LYS A 68 3.28 9.15 -4.20
CA LYS A 68 3.86 10.24 -4.98
C LYS A 68 3.86 11.57 -4.20
N ALA A 69 2.78 11.85 -3.45
CA ALA A 69 2.67 13.05 -2.63
C ALA A 69 3.71 13.05 -1.49
N GLU A 70 3.90 11.92 -0.82
CA GLU A 70 4.95 11.73 0.21
C GLU A 70 6.33 12.02 -0.37
N HIS A 71 6.70 11.41 -1.51
CA HIS A 71 8.00 11.66 -2.13
C HIS A 71 8.20 13.13 -2.52
N GLN A 72 7.15 13.80 -3.00
CA GLN A 72 7.22 15.23 -3.33
C GLN A 72 7.41 16.10 -2.08
N ALA A 73 6.67 15.81 -1.00
CA ALA A 73 6.80 16.53 0.25
C ALA A 73 8.16 16.28 0.91
N GLN A 74 8.65 15.03 0.87
CA GLN A 74 9.98 14.65 1.32
C GLN A 74 11.07 15.41 0.59
N ALA A 75 11.01 15.47 -0.75
CA ALA A 75 12.02 16.17 -1.55
C ALA A 75 12.01 17.69 -1.29
N ALA A 76 10.82 18.28 -1.13
CA ALA A 76 10.66 19.69 -0.80
C ALA A 76 11.24 20.03 0.57
N ALA A 77 10.92 19.22 1.60
CA ALA A 77 11.48 19.38 2.93
C ALA A 77 13.00 19.12 2.95
N ALA A 78 13.48 18.03 2.33
CA ALA A 78 14.90 17.67 2.30
C ALA A 78 15.77 18.82 1.81
N LYS A 79 15.36 19.52 0.74
CA LYS A 79 16.11 20.63 0.16
C LYS A 79 16.38 21.74 1.17
N GLU A 80 15.37 22.16 1.92
CA GLU A 80 15.53 23.22 2.92
C GLU A 80 16.23 22.70 4.18
N ILE A 81 15.84 21.52 4.67
CA ILE A 81 16.35 21.01 5.95
C ILE A 81 17.82 20.60 5.88
N VAL A 82 18.27 19.99 4.78
CA VAL A 82 19.69 19.68 4.58
C VAL A 82 20.50 20.98 4.53
N SER A 83 20.02 21.99 3.82
CA SER A 83 20.68 23.30 3.77
C SER A 83 20.76 23.96 5.16
N LEU A 84 19.71 23.88 5.97
CA LEU A 84 19.73 24.41 7.35
C LEU A 84 20.73 23.64 8.21
N SER A 85 20.72 22.32 8.12
CA SER A 85 21.64 21.46 8.86
C SER A 85 23.09 21.74 8.50
N GLU A 86 23.41 21.96 7.22
CA GLU A 86 24.76 22.27 6.75
C GLU A 86 25.22 23.63 7.26
N VAL A 87 24.39 24.66 7.12
CA VAL A 87 24.72 26.00 7.61
C VAL A 87 24.91 26.00 9.13
N ALA A 88 24.01 25.38 9.88
CA ALA A 88 24.14 25.27 11.33
C ALA A 88 25.42 24.51 11.74
N ARG A 89 25.78 23.44 11.03
CA ARG A 89 27.04 22.70 11.29
C ARG A 89 28.29 23.53 11.01
N ILE A 90 28.25 24.42 10.02
CA ILE A 90 29.37 25.31 9.71
C ILE A 90 29.47 26.42 10.76
N LEU A 91 28.35 27.07 11.11
CA LEU A 91 28.34 28.18 12.06
C LEU A 91 28.69 27.75 13.48
N PHE A 92 28.25 26.55 13.89
CA PHE A 92 28.36 26.06 15.27
C PHE A 92 29.32 24.87 15.39
N ALA A 93 30.29 24.74 14.47
CA ALA A 93 31.20 23.60 14.42
C ALA A 93 31.95 23.34 15.73
N GLU A 94 32.27 24.40 16.48
CA GLU A 94 32.99 24.35 17.76
C GLU A 94 32.05 24.45 18.97
N ASP A 95 30.74 24.59 18.75
CA ASP A 95 29.71 24.70 19.80
C ASP A 95 28.84 23.43 19.83
N GLU A 96 29.41 22.40 20.45
CA GLU A 96 28.75 21.11 20.65
C GLU A 96 27.41 21.21 21.42
N PRO A 97 27.27 22.04 22.47
CA PRO A 97 25.98 22.31 23.10
C PRO A 97 24.91 22.78 22.10
N THR A 98 25.25 23.74 21.23
CA THR A 98 24.30 24.26 20.21
C THR A 98 23.95 23.19 19.17
N LEU A 99 24.93 22.45 18.65
CA LEU A 99 24.67 21.34 17.72
C LEU A 99 23.78 20.25 18.37
N THR A 100 23.98 19.98 19.65
CA THR A 100 23.15 19.04 20.42
C THR A 100 21.72 19.58 20.57
N ALA A 101 21.54 20.85 20.92
CA ALA A 101 20.24 21.49 21.04
C ALA A 101 19.47 21.44 19.70
N LEU A 102 20.16 21.61 18.57
CA LEU A 102 19.58 21.50 17.22
C LEU A 102 19.34 20.06 16.75
N GLY A 103 19.76 19.05 17.52
CA GLY A 103 19.66 17.64 17.13
C GLY A 103 20.61 17.23 16.01
N LEU A 104 21.70 17.98 15.82
CA LEU A 104 22.67 17.82 14.73
C LEU A 104 23.92 17.03 15.12
N GLN A 105 23.98 16.52 16.36
CA GLN A 105 25.06 15.73 16.91
C GLN A 105 25.60 14.68 15.92
N THR A 106 26.92 14.66 15.74
CA THR A 106 27.60 13.63 14.96
C THR A 106 27.47 12.32 15.70
N GLN A 107 26.78 11.34 15.11
CA GLN A 107 26.71 10.00 15.69
C GLN A 107 27.97 9.24 15.30
N TYR A 108 28.69 8.72 16.29
CA TYR A 108 29.85 7.88 16.09
C TYR A 108 29.50 6.43 16.44
N GLU A 109 29.88 5.49 15.59
CA GLU A 109 29.93 4.07 15.95
C GLU A 109 31.38 3.64 16.11
N THR A 110 31.64 2.81 17.12
CA THR A 110 32.93 2.15 17.28
C THR A 110 33.01 1.00 16.27
N VAL A 111 33.91 1.13 15.31
CA VAL A 111 34.26 0.08 14.35
C VAL A 111 35.57 -0.55 14.80
N VAL A 112 35.53 -1.85 15.06
CA VAL A 112 36.73 -2.64 15.36
C VAL A 112 37.34 -3.07 14.03
N ASP A 113 38.58 -2.66 13.78
CA ASP A 113 39.36 -3.17 12.66
C ASP A 113 39.54 -4.69 12.81
N PRO A 114 39.07 -5.51 11.85
CA PRO A 114 39.10 -6.96 11.97
C PRO A 114 40.51 -7.55 11.87
N GLU A 115 41.50 -6.83 11.35
CA GLU A 115 42.88 -7.27 11.22
C GLU A 115 43.75 -6.84 12.41
N THR A 116 43.53 -5.64 12.94
CA THR A 116 44.37 -5.08 14.02
C THR A 116 43.71 -5.13 15.40
N GLY A 117 42.38 -5.27 15.47
CA GLY A 117 41.61 -5.18 16.71
C GLY A 117 41.49 -3.76 17.26
N GLU A 118 41.97 -2.74 16.53
CA GLU A 118 41.86 -1.35 16.95
C GLU A 118 40.43 -0.83 16.83
N GLU A 119 39.96 -0.14 17.87
CA GLU A 119 38.69 0.56 17.87
C GLU A 119 38.85 1.94 17.23
N THR A 120 38.14 2.18 16.14
CA THR A 120 38.04 3.50 15.51
C THR A 120 36.62 4.02 15.61
N GLN A 121 36.45 5.31 15.91
CA GLN A 121 35.14 5.94 15.83
C GLN A 121 34.89 6.42 14.40
N GLN A 122 33.88 5.87 13.75
CA GLN A 122 33.40 6.35 12.46
C GLN A 122 32.12 7.16 12.65
N ALA A 123 32.04 8.32 12.00
CA ALA A 123 30.80 9.06 11.89
C ALA A 123 29.82 8.23 11.04
N VAL A 124 28.69 7.84 11.63
CA VAL A 124 27.66 7.03 10.96
C VAL A 124 26.43 7.89 10.72
N GLN A 125 25.95 7.89 9.47
CA GLN A 125 24.55 8.20 9.21
C GLN A 125 23.77 6.89 9.33
N PRO A 126 22.99 6.67 10.41
CA PRO A 126 22.20 5.45 10.51
C PRO A 126 21.21 5.38 9.34
N SER A 127 20.87 4.17 8.91
CA SER A 127 19.72 3.96 8.03
C SER A 127 18.47 4.47 8.75
N GLU A 128 18.07 5.70 8.46
CA GLU A 128 17.03 6.38 9.22
C GLU A 128 15.65 6.03 8.66
N SER A 129 14.80 5.48 9.52
CA SER A 129 13.38 5.30 9.19
C SER A 129 12.72 6.65 8.89
N THR A 130 11.66 6.67 8.08
CA THR A 130 10.91 7.91 7.78
C THR A 130 10.49 8.65 9.05
N ALA A 131 10.00 7.91 10.06
CA ALA A 131 9.59 8.48 11.35
C ALA A 131 10.75 9.16 12.10
N GLN A 132 11.92 8.52 12.17
CA GLN A 132 13.10 9.12 12.81
C GLN A 132 13.54 10.40 12.08
N ARG A 133 13.53 10.38 10.74
CA ARG A 133 13.90 11.54 9.92
C ARG A 133 12.98 12.73 10.19
N ILE A 134 11.67 12.49 10.21
CA ILE A 134 10.68 13.52 10.54
C ILE A 134 10.94 14.08 11.94
N ILE A 135 11.23 13.23 12.93
CA ILE A 135 11.54 13.66 14.29
C ILE A 135 12.78 14.56 14.32
N ARG A 136 13.88 14.16 13.68
CA ARG A 136 15.11 14.97 13.63
C ARG A 136 14.89 16.30 12.91
N TRP A 137 14.20 16.27 11.78
CA TRP A 137 13.90 17.49 11.03
C TRP A 137 13.03 18.44 11.83
N ARG A 138 12.00 17.93 12.52
CA ARG A 138 11.16 18.71 13.45
C ARG A 138 11.98 19.31 14.57
N GLN A 139 12.89 18.54 15.18
CA GLN A 139 13.76 19.02 16.24
C GLN A 139 14.59 20.23 15.76
N LEU A 140 15.23 20.11 14.59
CA LEU A 140 16.05 21.18 14.02
C LEU A 140 15.24 22.47 13.79
N VAL A 141 14.14 22.40 13.05
CA VAL A 141 13.34 23.60 12.70
C VAL A 141 12.57 24.19 13.88
N THR A 142 12.28 23.39 14.90
CA THR A 142 11.61 23.85 16.13
C THR A 142 12.59 24.50 17.10
N ASN A 143 13.85 24.04 17.12
CA ASN A 143 14.84 24.53 18.08
C ASN A 143 15.68 25.69 17.52
N ALA A 144 15.87 25.78 16.20
CA ALA A 144 16.61 26.90 15.60
C ALA A 144 16.06 28.29 15.99
N PRO A 145 14.74 28.56 16.01
CA PRO A 145 14.20 29.84 16.48
C PRO A 145 14.32 30.09 17.99
N LYS A 146 14.77 29.10 18.77
CA LYS A 146 14.89 29.14 20.23
C LYS A 146 16.33 29.24 20.73
N LEU A 147 17.29 29.34 19.81
CA LEU A 147 18.67 29.61 20.16
C LEU A 147 18.80 30.95 20.90
N GLU A 148 19.90 31.12 21.62
CA GLU A 148 20.27 32.41 22.20
C GLU A 148 20.36 33.49 21.11
N SER A 149 20.13 34.76 21.47
CA SER A 149 19.92 35.83 20.48
C SER A 149 21.08 35.99 19.52
N ASP A 150 22.32 35.92 20.01
CA ASP A 150 23.54 36.00 19.23
C ASP A 150 23.71 34.81 18.26
N LEU A 151 23.40 33.60 18.71
CA LEU A 151 23.42 32.40 17.86
C LEU A 151 22.32 32.44 16.79
N LEU A 152 21.13 32.93 17.14
CA LEU A 152 20.05 33.15 16.18
C LEU A 152 20.42 34.21 15.14
N ASP A 153 21.05 35.31 15.57
CA ASP A 153 21.52 36.37 14.68
C ASP A 153 22.55 35.82 13.67
N MET A 154 23.45 34.91 14.08
CA MET A 154 24.37 34.22 13.15
C MET A 154 23.63 33.41 12.06
N LEU A 155 22.56 32.72 12.41
CA LEU A 155 21.72 32.00 11.42
C LEU A 155 21.02 32.98 10.48
N ILE A 156 20.50 34.08 11.01
CA ILE A 156 19.82 35.12 10.22
C ILE A 156 20.80 35.76 9.22
N ASP A 157 22.01 36.09 9.67
CA ASP A 157 23.08 36.63 8.82
C ASP A 157 23.50 35.64 7.73
N ALA A 158 23.42 34.33 8.01
CA ALA A 158 23.62 33.27 7.02
C ALA A 158 22.39 33.02 6.12
N GLY A 159 21.34 33.83 6.21
CA GLY A 159 20.15 33.77 5.36
C GLY A 159 19.03 32.86 5.88
N TRP A 160 19.09 32.40 7.12
CA TRP A 160 18.02 31.66 7.81
C TRP A 160 17.16 32.58 8.66
N THR A 161 16.41 33.45 7.98
CA THR A 161 15.45 34.36 8.64
C THR A 161 14.36 33.60 9.39
N THR A 162 13.72 34.24 10.36
CA THR A 162 12.56 33.68 11.08
C THR A 162 11.45 33.23 10.14
N THR A 163 11.21 33.96 9.04
CA THR A 163 10.26 33.58 7.99
C THR A 163 10.69 32.29 7.29
N ARG A 164 11.97 32.14 6.93
CA ARG A 164 12.47 30.94 6.25
C ARG A 164 12.46 29.71 7.18
N LEU A 165 12.81 29.89 8.46
CA LEU A 165 12.70 28.85 9.49
C LEU A 165 11.25 28.39 9.67
N SER A 166 10.30 29.34 9.69
CA SER A 166 8.86 29.03 9.74
C SER A 166 8.40 28.25 8.50
N GLN A 167 8.85 28.63 7.31
CA GLN A 167 8.55 27.90 6.06
C GLN A 167 9.14 26.49 6.08
N ALA A 168 10.39 26.33 6.54
CA ALA A 168 11.02 25.02 6.70
C ALA A 168 10.23 24.13 7.67
N ASN A 169 9.74 24.69 8.78
CA ASN A 169 8.85 23.97 9.69
C ASN A 169 7.56 23.53 9.00
N SER A 170 6.90 24.40 8.23
CA SER A 170 5.71 24.02 7.46
C SER A 170 5.97 22.90 6.45
N LEU A 171 7.15 22.86 5.81
CA LEU A 171 7.52 21.78 4.90
C LEU A 171 7.69 20.44 5.63
N VAL A 172 8.29 20.44 6.82
CA VAL A 172 8.43 19.24 7.64
C VAL A 172 7.06 18.72 8.11
N GLU A 173 6.15 19.61 8.52
CA GLU A 173 4.79 19.22 8.89
C GLU A 173 4.00 18.69 7.69
N ALA A 174 4.15 19.27 6.50
CA ALA A 174 3.55 18.76 5.28
C ALA A 174 4.08 17.36 4.91
N TYR A 175 5.38 17.12 5.08
CA TYR A 175 5.97 15.81 4.90
C TYR A 175 5.42 14.79 5.89
N ALA A 176 5.30 15.14 7.17
CA ALA A 176 4.74 14.24 8.19
C ALA A 176 3.26 13.90 7.94
N ALA A 177 2.48 14.86 7.45
CA ALA A 177 1.09 14.62 7.06
C ALA A 177 1.01 13.67 5.84
N ALA A 178 1.87 13.87 4.84
CA ALA A 178 1.91 13.02 3.65
C ALA A 178 2.37 11.57 3.96
N ASP A 179 3.31 11.38 4.89
CA ASP A 179 3.70 10.05 5.39
C ASP A 179 2.53 9.34 6.07
N THR A 180 1.79 10.04 6.95
CA THR A 180 0.58 9.49 7.58
C THR A 180 -0.45 9.06 6.53
N GLU A 181 -0.75 9.93 5.55
CA GLU A 181 -1.70 9.62 4.48
C GLU A 181 -1.25 8.44 3.62
N GLN A 182 0.05 8.33 3.33
CA GLN A 182 0.61 7.18 2.63
C GLN A 182 0.43 5.89 3.43
N GLN A 183 0.73 5.90 4.73
CA GLN A 183 0.59 4.74 5.59
C GLN A 183 -0.87 4.28 5.68
N ASP A 184 -1.80 5.20 5.84
CA ASP A 184 -3.24 4.91 5.83
C ASP A 184 -3.69 4.32 4.50
N ALA A 185 -3.24 4.90 3.38
CA ALA A 185 -3.58 4.38 2.05
C ALA A 185 -3.00 2.97 1.80
N ILE A 186 -1.80 2.68 2.30
CA ILE A 186 -1.19 1.34 2.25
C ILE A 186 -2.03 0.35 3.07
N GLN A 187 -2.38 0.71 4.32
CA GLN A 187 -3.15 -0.16 5.21
C GLN A 187 -4.54 -0.47 4.62
N ASN A 188 -5.24 0.54 4.11
CA ASN A 188 -6.56 0.38 3.49
C ASN A 188 -6.51 -0.52 2.25
N TYR A 189 -5.49 -0.35 1.39
CA TYR A 189 -5.28 -1.23 0.24
C TYR A 189 -4.97 -2.67 0.67
N GLN A 190 -4.12 -2.87 1.68
CA GLN A 190 -3.78 -4.21 2.18
C GLN A 190 -5.00 -4.94 2.75
N ALA A 191 -5.79 -4.27 3.60
CA ALA A 191 -7.00 -4.86 4.17
C ALA A 191 -8.01 -5.25 3.08
N THR A 192 -8.27 -4.34 2.13
CA THR A 192 -9.26 -4.58 1.07
C THR A 192 -8.78 -5.65 0.08
N SER A 193 -7.50 -5.65 -0.30
CA SER A 193 -6.94 -6.64 -1.22
C SER A 193 -6.87 -8.04 -0.60
N ALA A 194 -6.70 -8.14 0.72
CA ALA A 194 -6.78 -9.40 1.44
C ALA A 194 -8.18 -10.00 1.37
N GLN A 195 -9.22 -9.22 1.73
CA GLN A 195 -10.62 -9.66 1.62
C GLN A 195 -10.98 -10.05 0.19
N PHE A 196 -10.60 -9.22 -0.78
CA PHE A 196 -10.85 -9.50 -2.19
C PHE A 196 -10.20 -10.81 -2.68
N LYS A 197 -9.02 -11.16 -2.16
CA LYS A 197 -8.34 -12.42 -2.47
C LYS A 197 -9.08 -13.62 -1.90
N GLU A 198 -9.65 -13.51 -0.71
CA GLU A 198 -10.51 -14.53 -0.09
C GLU A 198 -11.79 -14.73 -0.91
N ASP A 199 -12.49 -13.65 -1.24
CA ASP A 199 -13.72 -13.69 -2.04
C ASP A 199 -13.47 -14.30 -3.43
N THR A 200 -12.36 -13.92 -4.08
CA THR A 200 -11.94 -14.49 -5.36
C THR A 200 -11.64 -15.98 -5.25
N THR A 201 -11.11 -16.43 -4.11
CA THR A 201 -10.84 -17.85 -3.86
C THR A 201 -12.13 -18.62 -3.64
N ALA A 202 -13.07 -18.08 -2.86
CA ALA A 202 -14.40 -18.66 -2.66
C ALA A 202 -15.15 -18.79 -3.99
N LEU A 203 -15.19 -17.74 -4.82
CA LEU A 203 -15.82 -17.79 -6.14
C LEU A 203 -15.16 -18.82 -7.06
N ARG A 204 -13.83 -18.94 -7.03
CA ARG A 204 -13.10 -19.94 -7.82
C ARG A 204 -13.45 -21.36 -7.40
N GLN A 205 -13.45 -21.65 -6.09
CA GLN A 205 -13.80 -22.96 -5.55
C GLN A 205 -15.24 -23.31 -5.90
N TRP A 206 -16.17 -22.36 -5.71
CA TRP A 206 -17.56 -22.53 -6.08
C TRP A 206 -17.70 -22.86 -7.58
N TYR A 207 -17.09 -22.07 -8.46
CA TYR A 207 -17.19 -22.26 -9.91
C TYR A 207 -16.58 -23.60 -10.36
N GLN A 208 -15.46 -24.01 -9.77
CA GLN A 208 -14.84 -25.30 -10.06
C GLN A 208 -15.72 -26.47 -9.64
N ARG A 209 -16.33 -26.38 -8.45
CA ARG A 209 -17.28 -27.38 -7.95
C ARG A 209 -18.53 -27.45 -8.83
N ALA A 210 -19.08 -26.29 -9.19
CA ALA A 210 -20.25 -26.17 -10.06
C ALA A 210 -19.98 -26.84 -11.41
N ARG A 211 -18.87 -26.47 -12.06
CA ARG A 211 -18.43 -27.07 -13.33
C ARG A 211 -18.26 -28.59 -13.24
N ALA A 212 -17.64 -29.09 -12.19
CA ALA A 212 -17.40 -30.52 -12.03
C ALA A 212 -18.72 -31.30 -11.87
N LEU A 213 -19.60 -30.84 -10.98
CA LEU A 213 -20.87 -31.52 -10.71
C LEU A 213 -21.86 -31.42 -11.87
N SER A 214 -21.94 -30.27 -12.55
CA SER A 214 -22.77 -30.12 -13.75
C SER A 214 -22.26 -30.98 -14.90
N SER A 215 -20.94 -31.12 -15.06
CA SER A 215 -20.41 -32.02 -16.10
C SER A 215 -20.76 -33.49 -15.84
N VAL A 216 -20.91 -33.91 -14.58
CA VAL A 216 -21.40 -35.26 -14.23
C VAL A 216 -22.89 -35.36 -14.52
N ALA A 217 -23.68 -34.40 -14.01
CA ALA A 217 -25.14 -34.37 -14.21
C ALA A 217 -25.53 -34.39 -15.70
N ILE A 218 -24.80 -33.65 -16.53
CA ILE A 218 -25.03 -33.63 -17.98
C ILE A 218 -24.66 -34.96 -18.62
N LYS A 219 -23.55 -35.60 -18.20
CA LYS A 219 -23.14 -36.90 -18.76
C LYS A 219 -24.19 -38.00 -18.52
N ASP A 220 -24.91 -37.91 -17.40
CA ASP A 220 -25.95 -38.87 -17.03
C ASP A 220 -27.33 -38.55 -17.67
N SER A 221 -27.42 -37.45 -18.44
CA SER A 221 -28.62 -37.03 -19.19
C SER A 221 -28.55 -37.44 -20.68
N ASP A 222 -29.69 -37.42 -21.39
CA ASP A 222 -29.81 -37.85 -22.81
C ASP A 222 -28.71 -37.25 -23.72
N PRO A 223 -27.94 -38.08 -24.48
CA PRO A 223 -26.84 -37.64 -25.35
C PRO A 223 -27.18 -36.48 -26.30
N GLY A 224 -28.41 -36.40 -26.81
CA GLY A 224 -28.85 -35.33 -27.72
C GLY A 224 -28.92 -33.94 -27.06
N ASN A 225 -29.05 -33.88 -25.73
CA ASN A 225 -29.19 -32.64 -24.97
C ASN A 225 -27.87 -32.18 -24.30
N GLN A 226 -26.83 -33.03 -24.33
CA GLN A 226 -25.57 -32.79 -23.62
C GLN A 226 -24.76 -31.63 -24.20
N ALA A 227 -24.66 -31.53 -25.52
CA ALA A 227 -23.90 -30.46 -26.17
C ALA A 227 -24.54 -29.08 -25.90
N ASN A 228 -25.87 -28.99 -26.03
CA ASN A 228 -26.63 -27.77 -25.78
C ASN A 228 -26.50 -27.31 -24.32
N LEU A 229 -26.59 -28.22 -23.35
CA LEU A 229 -26.48 -27.88 -21.93
C LEU A 229 -25.06 -27.45 -21.52
N ARG A 230 -24.01 -28.02 -22.13
CA ARG A 230 -22.63 -27.61 -21.85
C ARG A 230 -22.29 -26.23 -22.41
N GLU A 231 -22.74 -25.95 -23.63
CA GLU A 231 -22.64 -24.63 -24.24
C GLU A 231 -23.43 -23.59 -23.44
N LEU A 232 -24.67 -23.93 -23.07
CA LEU A 232 -25.55 -23.10 -22.25
C LEU A 232 -24.90 -22.75 -20.90
N LEU A 233 -24.29 -23.71 -20.20
CA LEU A 233 -23.61 -23.43 -18.93
C LEU A 233 -22.20 -22.82 -19.09
N GLY A 234 -21.75 -22.57 -20.32
CA GLY A 234 -20.43 -21.99 -20.62
C GLY A 234 -19.27 -22.92 -20.26
N LEU A 235 -19.47 -24.24 -20.21
CA LEU A 235 -18.48 -25.23 -19.75
C LEU A 235 -17.40 -25.56 -20.80
N ASP A 236 -17.72 -25.30 -22.07
CA ASP A 236 -16.86 -25.58 -23.24
C ASP A 236 -16.10 -24.33 -23.73
N SER A 237 -16.29 -23.19 -23.07
CA SER A 237 -15.56 -21.93 -23.30
C SER A 237 -14.29 -21.81 -22.46
#